data_AF-A0A1F9KTD3-F1
#
_entry.id   AF-A0A1F9KTD3-F1
#
_cell.length_a   1.000
_cell.length_b   1.000
_cell.length_c   1.000
_cell.angle_alpha   90.00
_cell.angle_beta   90.00
_cell.angle_gamma   90.00
#
_symmetry.space_group_name_H-M   'P 1'
#
loop_
_entity.id
_entity.type
_entity.pdbx_description
1 polymer ?
#
loop_
_entity_poly.entity_id
_entity_poly.type
_entity_poly.pdbx_seq_one_letter_code
_entity_poly.pdbx_strand_id
1 'polypeptide(L)'
;MEPQVAVRQISAKRVATGTWTTEWEIRNLGAASLKILAARFPHGKFRWQELEFAPAIDLGSKEARKLKLEVRCEEPAGAEVENAFLILRVLQREEPWLILARLRVRVSEDGAPATTTELITAQRVGFSSQRAGG
;
A
#
# COMPACT_ATOMS: atom_id res chain seq x y z
N MET A 1 -19.24 0.49 8.45
CA MET A 1 -18.63 -0.78 8.03
C MET A 1 -17.19 -0.49 7.69
N GLU A 2 -16.27 -1.39 8.01
CA GLU A 2 -14.86 -1.21 7.67
C GLU A 2 -14.64 -1.39 6.15
N PRO A 3 -13.74 -0.61 5.52
CA PRO A 3 -13.28 -0.87 4.16
C PRO A 3 -12.69 -2.28 4.02
N GLN A 4 -13.14 -3.02 3.03
CA GLN A 4 -12.57 -4.33 2.68
C GLN A 4 -11.90 -4.21 1.32
N VAL A 5 -10.60 -4.50 1.25
CA VAL A 5 -9.87 -4.46 -0.01
C VAL A 5 -8.97 -5.68 -0.17
N ALA A 6 -8.66 -6.02 -1.42
CA ALA A 6 -7.54 -6.88 -1.76
C ALA A 6 -6.46 -6.04 -2.44
N VAL A 7 -5.19 -6.38 -2.17
CA VAL A 7 -4.01 -5.71 -2.70
C VAL A 7 -3.09 -6.77 -3.27
N ARG A 8 -2.64 -6.58 -4.50
CA ARG A 8 -1.72 -7.51 -5.17
C ARG A 8 -0.74 -6.74 -6.06
N GLN A 9 0.54 -7.10 -5.97
CA GLN A 9 1.51 -6.62 -6.94
C GLN A 9 1.34 -7.36 -8.29
N ILE A 10 1.32 -6.59 -9.37
CA ILE A 10 1.21 -7.07 -10.75
C ILE A 10 2.59 -7.23 -11.37
N SER A 11 3.47 -6.25 -11.16
CA SER A 11 4.83 -6.28 -11.73
C SER A 11 5.80 -5.41 -10.93
N ALA A 12 7.09 -5.63 -11.17
CA ALA A 12 8.18 -4.73 -10.83
C ALA A 12 9.03 -4.54 -12.09
N LYS A 13 9.34 -3.28 -12.44
CA LYS A 13 10.21 -2.95 -13.56
C LYS A 13 11.35 -2.08 -13.06
N ARG A 14 12.59 -2.48 -13.33
CA ARG A 14 13.76 -1.69 -12.96
C ARG A 14 13.78 -0.39 -13.75
N VAL A 15 13.94 0.73 -13.06
CA VAL A 15 14.10 2.06 -13.70
C VAL A 15 15.47 2.68 -13.45
N ALA A 16 16.13 2.30 -12.34
CA ALA A 16 17.53 2.62 -12.06
C ALA A 16 18.14 1.55 -11.15
N THR A 17 19.44 1.64 -10.89
CA THR A 17 20.11 0.78 -9.89
C THR A 17 19.40 0.95 -8.54
N GLY A 18 18.94 -0.17 -7.98
CA GLY A 18 18.21 -0.18 -6.70
C GLY A 18 16.79 0.41 -6.75
N THR A 19 16.29 0.88 -7.91
CA THR A 19 14.97 1.53 -8.02
C THR A 19 14.07 0.81 -9.02
N TRP A 20 12.82 0.58 -8.60
CA TRP A 20 11.83 -0.18 -9.35
C TRP A 20 10.52 0.59 -9.42
N THR A 21 9.87 0.61 -10.57
CA THR A 21 8.43 0.92 -10.66
C THR A 21 7.64 -0.37 -10.44
N THR A 22 6.87 -0.41 -9.36
CA THR A 22 5.95 -1.51 -9.05
C THR A 22 4.52 -1.14 -9.47
N GLU A 23 3.84 -2.06 -10.16
CA GLU A 23 2.41 -1.92 -10.46
C GLU A 23 1.61 -2.77 -9.47
N TRP A 24 0.56 -2.20 -8.92
CA TRP A 24 -0.32 -2.80 -7.92
C TRP A 24 -1.75 -2.79 -8.43
N GLU A 25 -2.51 -3.82 -8.11
CA GLU A 25 -3.96 -3.86 -8.25
C GLU A 25 -4.60 -3.77 -6.86
N ILE A 26 -5.46 -2.78 -6.69
CA ILE A 26 -6.26 -2.56 -5.48
C ILE A 26 -7.71 -2.82 -5.85
N ARG A 27 -8.33 -3.82 -5.22
CA ARG A 27 -9.72 -4.19 -5.44
C ARG A 27 -10.54 -3.86 -4.21
N ASN A 28 -11.62 -3.11 -4.38
CA ASN A 28 -12.59 -2.89 -3.32
C ASN A 28 -13.53 -4.08 -3.23
N LEU A 29 -13.47 -4.81 -2.12
CA LEU A 29 -14.36 -5.92 -1.82
C LEU A 29 -15.60 -5.47 -1.05
N GLY A 30 -15.60 -4.25 -0.51
CA GLY A 30 -16.71 -3.67 0.22
C GLY A 30 -17.86 -3.20 -0.69
N ALA A 31 -19.01 -2.93 -0.06
CA ALA A 31 -20.21 -2.43 -0.71
C ALA A 31 -20.19 -0.90 -0.93
N ALA A 32 -19.35 -0.16 -0.20
CA ALA A 32 -19.22 1.29 -0.34
C ALA A 32 -18.00 1.64 -1.21
N SER A 33 -18.10 2.69 -2.02
CA SER A 33 -16.97 3.23 -2.78
C SER A 33 -15.91 3.81 -1.86
N LEU A 34 -14.68 3.86 -2.37
CA LEU A 34 -13.52 4.43 -1.71
C LEU A 34 -12.92 5.53 -2.60
N LYS A 35 -12.37 6.58 -1.98
CA LYS A 35 -11.45 7.52 -2.63
C LYS A 35 -10.07 7.25 -2.09
N ILE A 36 -9.12 6.81 -2.93
CA ILE A 36 -7.73 6.61 -2.52
C ILE A 36 -7.02 7.97 -2.58
N LEU A 37 -6.60 8.46 -1.43
CA LEU A 37 -5.95 9.76 -1.26
C LEU A 37 -4.43 9.68 -1.43
N ALA A 38 -3.82 8.64 -0.87
CA ALA A 38 -2.37 8.49 -0.92
C ALA A 38 -1.94 7.03 -0.73
N ALA A 39 -0.72 6.73 -1.14
CA ALA A 39 -0.04 5.45 -0.90
C ALA A 39 1.37 5.67 -0.34
N ARG A 40 1.78 4.82 0.61
CA ARG A 40 3.11 4.92 1.24
C ARG A 40 3.70 3.54 1.57
N PHE A 41 5.02 3.45 1.45
CA PHE A 41 5.84 2.34 1.97
C PHE A 41 6.78 2.86 3.07
N PRO A 42 6.50 2.61 4.37
CA PRO A 42 7.28 3.18 5.46
C PRO A 42 8.58 2.41 5.78
N HIS A 43 8.84 1.26 5.16
CA HIS A 43 9.93 0.39 5.56
C HIS A 43 11.30 0.94 5.14
N GLY A 44 12.26 1.00 6.06
CA GLY A 44 13.57 1.66 5.83
C GLY A 44 14.39 1.08 4.66
N LYS A 45 14.28 -0.23 4.43
CA LYS A 45 14.92 -0.96 3.31
C LYS A 45 14.08 -0.97 2.02
N PHE A 46 12.84 -0.48 2.10
CA PHE A 46 11.86 -0.42 1.01
C PHE A 46 11.17 0.94 1.06
N ARG A 47 11.95 1.98 0.74
CA ARG A 47 11.58 3.37 1.04
C ARG A 47 10.95 4.02 -0.19
N TRP A 48 9.79 4.62 0.03
CA TRP A 48 9.18 5.58 -0.91
C TRP A 48 8.57 6.74 -0.13
N GLN A 49 8.66 7.95 -0.69
CA GLN A 49 7.96 9.13 -0.17
C GLN A 49 6.46 8.91 -0.29
N GLU A 50 5.63 9.44 0.61
CA GLU A 50 4.18 9.33 0.42
C GLU A 50 3.80 9.89 -0.97
N LEU A 51 3.07 9.09 -1.76
CA LEU A 51 2.52 9.55 -3.03
C LEU A 51 1.09 9.99 -2.78
N GLU A 52 0.85 11.29 -2.83
CA GLU A 52 -0.49 11.85 -2.80
C GLU A 52 -1.11 11.81 -4.21
N PHE A 53 -2.39 11.45 -4.27
CA PHE A 53 -3.17 11.46 -5.51
C PHE A 53 -4.04 12.71 -5.52
N ALA A 54 -3.73 13.63 -6.43
CA ALA A 54 -4.49 14.84 -6.68
C ALA A 54 -4.82 14.91 -8.19
N PRO A 55 -6.06 14.59 -8.61
CA PRO A 55 -7.21 14.23 -7.79
C PRO A 55 -7.10 12.83 -7.15
N ALA A 56 -7.89 12.59 -6.10
CA ALA A 56 -8.00 11.27 -5.49
C ALA A 56 -8.51 10.23 -6.50
N ILE A 57 -8.12 8.97 -6.31
CA ILE A 57 -8.53 7.88 -7.21
C ILE A 57 -9.84 7.28 -6.72
N ASP A 58 -10.89 7.42 -7.51
CA ASP A 58 -12.17 6.78 -7.25
C ASP A 58 -12.10 5.26 -7.50
N LEU A 59 -12.53 4.51 -6.50
CA LEU A 59 -12.62 3.05 -6.53
C LEU A 59 -14.03 2.62 -6.13
N GLY A 60 -14.86 2.29 -7.12
CA GLY A 60 -16.23 1.85 -6.92
C GLY A 60 -16.33 0.54 -6.13
N SER A 61 -17.54 0.17 -5.72
CA SER A 61 -17.77 -1.13 -5.09
C SER A 61 -17.46 -2.27 -6.06
N LYS A 62 -16.76 -3.30 -5.59
CA LYS A 62 -16.34 -4.48 -6.39
C LYS A 62 -15.37 -4.18 -7.54
N GLU A 63 -15.01 -2.92 -7.74
CA GLU A 63 -14.06 -2.51 -8.76
C GLU A 63 -12.61 -2.77 -8.36
N ALA A 64 -11.73 -2.74 -9.35
CA ALA A 64 -10.29 -2.71 -9.17
C ALA A 64 -9.67 -1.50 -9.88
N ARG A 65 -8.56 -1.00 -9.35
CA ARG A 65 -7.71 0.02 -9.98
C ARG A 65 -6.26 -0.38 -9.90
N LYS A 66 -5.50 0.04 -10.91
CA LYS A 66 -4.05 -0.13 -10.95
C LYS A 66 -3.34 1.12 -10.47
N LEU A 67 -2.34 0.94 -9.61
CA LEU A 67 -1.48 2.00 -9.10
C LEU A 67 -0.04 1.69 -9.51
N LYS A 68 0.72 2.71 -9.89
CA LYS A 68 2.17 2.60 -10.10
C LYS A 68 2.87 3.37 -8.99
N LEU A 69 3.77 2.71 -8.30
CA LEU A 69 4.55 3.25 -7.19
C LEU A 69 6.00 2.90 -7.47
N GLU A 70 6.90 3.87 -7.44
CA GLU A 70 8.32 3.51 -7.42
C GLU A 70 8.76 3.15 -6.01
N VAL A 71 9.77 2.31 -5.90
CA VAL A 71 10.27 1.77 -4.64
C VAL A 71 11.77 1.57 -4.77
N ARG A 72 12.50 1.89 -3.71
CA ARG A 72 13.92 1.55 -3.61
C ARG A 72 14.07 0.19 -2.93
N CYS A 73 14.78 -0.74 -3.56
CA CYS A 73 15.12 -2.05 -3.02
C CYS A 73 16.58 -2.37 -3.38
N GLU A 74 17.43 -2.41 -2.36
CA GLU A 74 18.88 -2.66 -2.48
C GLU A 74 19.32 -3.94 -1.76
N GLU A 75 18.35 -4.72 -1.31
CA GLU A 75 18.62 -6.02 -0.69
C GLU A 75 19.17 -6.99 -1.75
N PRO A 76 20.07 -7.91 -1.36
CA PRO A 76 20.67 -8.86 -2.30
C PRO A 76 19.63 -9.86 -2.83
N ALA A 77 19.95 -10.48 -3.98
CA ALA A 77 19.16 -11.59 -4.52
C ALA A 77 18.96 -12.70 -3.47
N GLY A 78 17.74 -13.25 -3.41
CA GLY A 78 17.36 -14.25 -2.42
C GLY A 78 17.03 -13.71 -1.03
N ALA A 79 17.25 -12.42 -0.78
CA ALA A 79 16.86 -11.80 0.48
C ALA A 79 15.33 -11.81 0.67
N GLU A 80 14.92 -11.88 1.93
CA GLU A 80 13.53 -11.72 2.34
C GLU A 80 13.38 -10.57 3.32
N VAL A 81 12.35 -9.75 3.09
CA VAL A 81 11.95 -8.67 3.97
C VAL A 81 10.56 -9.00 4.49
N GLU A 82 10.49 -9.30 5.79
CA GLU A 82 9.24 -9.52 6.50
C GLU A 82 8.69 -8.21 7.06
N ASN A 83 7.40 -8.18 7.36
CA ASN A 83 6.72 -7.03 7.97
C ASN A 83 6.87 -5.72 7.18
N ALA A 84 6.98 -5.81 5.85
CA ALA A 84 6.83 -4.65 4.98
C ALA A 84 5.34 -4.26 4.91
N PHE A 85 5.05 -2.98 4.64
CA PHE A 85 3.68 -2.50 4.53
C PHE A 85 3.48 -1.63 3.29
N LEU A 86 2.36 -1.85 2.59
CA LEU A 86 1.73 -0.83 1.75
C LEU A 86 0.59 -0.21 2.56
N ILE A 87 0.69 1.09 2.82
CA ILE A 87 -0.33 1.85 3.52
C ILE A 87 -1.09 2.69 2.51
N LEU A 88 -2.42 2.57 2.48
CA LEU A 88 -3.30 3.43 1.71
C LEU A 88 -4.08 4.34 2.65
N ARG A 89 -4.09 5.64 2.36
CA ARG A 89 -5.04 6.58 2.95
C ARG A 89 -6.26 6.64 2.05
N VAL A 90 -7.43 6.39 2.61
CA VAL A 90 -8.69 6.40 1.85
C VAL A 90 -9.79 7.17 2.55
N LEU A 91 -10.77 7.65 1.79
CA LEU A 91 -12.07 8.05 2.32
C LEU A 91 -13.10 6.98 1.96
N GLN A 92 -13.95 6.63 2.93
CA GLN A 92 -15.20 5.91 2.68
C GLN A 92 -16.33 6.75 3.24
N ARG A 93 -17.25 7.23 2.39
CA ARG A 93 -18.35 8.14 2.79
C ARG A 93 -17.84 9.34 3.59
N GLU A 94 -16.76 9.97 3.10
CA GLU A 94 -16.08 11.11 3.73
C GLU A 94 -15.41 10.82 5.09
N GLU A 95 -15.44 9.58 5.58
CA GLU A 95 -14.69 9.18 6.75
C GLU A 95 -13.27 8.73 6.37
N PRO A 96 -12.22 9.20 7.06
CA PRO A 96 -10.85 8.81 6.77
C PRO A 96 -10.46 7.46 7.39
N TRP A 97 -9.80 6.64 6.58
CA TRP A 97 -9.28 5.33 6.97
C TRP A 97 -7.84 5.15 6.50
N LEU A 98 -7.08 4.37 7.27
CA LEU A 98 -5.83 3.76 6.87
C LEU A 98 -6.07 2.30 6.56
N ILE A 99 -5.67 1.86 5.38
CA ILE A 99 -5.60 0.43 5.05
C ILE A 99 -4.13 0.03 5.10
N LEU A 100 -3.82 -0.98 5.91
CA LEU A 100 -2.47 -1.51 6.07
C LEU A 100 -2.42 -2.91 5.48
N ALA A 101 -1.76 -3.04 4.32
CA ALA A 101 -1.44 -4.32 3.72
C ALA A 101 -0.03 -4.74 4.18
N ARG A 102 0.04 -5.77 5.04
CA ARG A 102 1.30 -6.41 5.43
C ARG A 102 1.77 -7.31 4.30
N LEU A 103 3.03 -7.16 3.94
CA LEU A 103 3.68 -7.79 2.82
C LEU A 103 4.88 -8.59 3.30
N ARG A 104 5.07 -9.77 2.71
CA ARG A 104 6.36 -10.43 2.62
C ARG A 104 6.98 -10.10 1.28
N VAL A 105 8.21 -9.61 1.27
CA VAL A 105 8.94 -9.29 0.05
C VAL A 105 10.07 -10.29 -0.11
N ARG A 106 10.18 -10.90 -1.29
CA ARG A 106 11.33 -11.70 -1.69
C ARG A 106 12.02 -11.01 -2.86
N VAL A 107 13.34 -10.89 -2.79
CA VAL A 107 14.15 -10.36 -3.87
C VAL A 107 14.50 -11.52 -4.81
N SER A 108 14.07 -11.44 -6.06
CA SER A 108 14.41 -12.43 -7.08
C SER A 108 15.89 -12.35 -7.49
N GLU A 109 16.36 -13.34 -8.24
CA GLU A 109 17.74 -13.42 -8.74
C GLU A 109 18.15 -12.18 -9.56
N ASP A 110 17.21 -11.57 -10.28
CA ASP A 110 17.43 -10.32 -11.01
C ASP A 110 17.34 -9.07 -10.13
N GLY A 111 17.19 -9.22 -8.81
CA GLY A 111 17.07 -8.15 -7.82
C GLY A 111 15.67 -7.56 -7.68
N ALA A 112 14.65 -8.07 -8.38
CA ALA A 112 13.31 -7.48 -8.35
C ALA A 112 12.58 -7.80 -7.03
N PRO A 113 11.87 -6.83 -6.44
CA PRO A 113 11.02 -7.11 -5.29
C PRO A 113 9.72 -7.78 -5.75
N ALA A 114 9.50 -9.01 -5.29
CA ALA A 114 8.24 -9.74 -5.44
C ALA A 114 7.53 -9.79 -4.09
N THR A 115 6.28 -9.32 -4.04
CA THR A 115 5.51 -9.27 -2.79
C THR A 115 4.39 -10.30 -2.74
N THR A 116 4.15 -10.81 -1.53
CA THR A 116 2.94 -11.55 -1.17
C THR A 116 2.21 -10.78 -0.07
N THR A 117 0.92 -10.52 -0.26
CA THR A 117 0.09 -9.90 0.77
C THR A 117 -0.32 -10.94 1.80
N GLU A 118 0.12 -10.76 3.05
CA GLU A 118 -0.14 -11.70 4.15
C GLU A 118 -1.40 -11.34 4.92
N LEU A 119 -1.62 -10.04 5.15
CA LEU A 119 -2.74 -9.53 5.95
C LEU A 119 -3.13 -8.13 5.48
N ILE A 120 -4.42 -7.83 5.51
CA ILE A 120 -4.94 -6.49 5.29
C ILE A 120 -5.82 -6.13 6.49
N THR A 121 -5.58 -4.96 7.07
CA THR A 121 -6.42 -4.37 8.12
C THR A 121 -6.81 -2.95 7.74
N ALA A 122 -7.95 -2.46 8.19
CA ALA A 122 -8.30 -1.05 8.08
C ALA A 122 -8.56 -0.42 9.45
N GLN A 123 -8.12 0.81 9.60
CA GLN A 123 -8.17 1.57 10.85
C GLN A 123 -8.77 2.93 10.56
N ARG A 124 -9.80 3.31 11.32
CA ARG A 124 -10.39 4.64 11.20
C ARG A 124 -9.39 5.67 11.74
N VAL A 125 -9.14 6.74 10.98
CA VAL A 125 -8.29 7.84 11.44
C VAL A 125 -9.10 8.67 12.44
N GLY A 126 -8.65 8.77 13.69
CA GLY A 126 -9.31 9.59 14.72
C GLY A 126 -9.61 8.91 16.07
N PHE A 127 -9.15 7.68 16.33
CA PHE A 127 -9.20 7.08 17.67
C PHE A 127 -7.82 7.03 18.33
N SER A 128 -7.24 8.20 18.60
CA SER A 128 -6.34 8.39 19.73
C SER A 128 -7.17 9.06 20.83
N SER A 129 -7.45 8.33 21.89
CA SER A 129 -8.04 8.88 23.11
C SER A 129 -7.24 10.12 23.52
N GLN A 130 -7.92 11.27 23.61
CA GLN A 130 -7.50 12.33 24.52
C GLN A 130 -7.34 11.72 25.91
N ARG A 131 -6.10 11.57 26.36
CA ARG A 131 -5.75 11.49 27.77
C ARG A 131 -4.42 12.21 27.97
N ALA A 132 -4.53 13.45 28.45
CA ALA A 132 -3.63 14.20 29.34
C ALA A 132 -3.91 15.70 29.08
N GLY A 133 -4.34 16.53 30.03
CA GLY A 133 -4.62 16.37 31.45
C GLY A 133 -5.40 17.61 31.90
N GLY A 134 -6.15 17.47 32.99
CA GLY A 134 -6.77 18.60 33.70
C GLY A 134 -5.78 19.40 34.52
#